data_AF-A0A101WYY6-F1
#
_entry.id   AF-A0A101WYY6-F1
#
_cell.length_a   1.000
_cell.length_b   1.000
_cell.length_c   1.000
_cell.angle_alpha   90.00
_cell.angle_beta   90.00
_cell.angle_gamma   90.00
#
_symmetry.space_group_name_H-M   'P 1'
#
loop_
_entity.id
_entity.type
_entity.pdbx_description
1 polymer ?
#
loop_
_entity_poly.entity_id
_entity_poly.type
_entity_poly.pdbx_seq_one_letter_code
_entity_poly.pdbx_strand_id
1 'polypeptide(L)'
;MEGKSLKDGLRPQSSPRPDPVVGDWGRVKSERGRLSLAPLGSEGGMSGSVVMPSGEVIKVPDGFEVRLDRWGNALYRVSGKDTVVELVAELLYRVSRSYRGSVAYLDNRRMAALLGLRNRGNGHLDVYSSSWVRGILTSLGFEEVEVSRGKAIVIDMNKPIMSEVKEC
;
A
#
# COMPACT_ATOMS: atom_id res chain seq x y z
N MET A 1 -51.98 -26.90 26.62
CA MET A 1 -51.59 -27.75 25.48
C MET A 1 -51.76 -26.92 24.22
N GLU A 2 -50.71 -26.91 23.38
CA GLU A 2 -50.66 -26.67 21.92
C GLU A 2 -51.49 -25.49 21.34
N GLY A 3 -50.99 -24.55 20.54
CA GLY A 3 -49.82 -24.51 19.66
C GLY A 3 -50.25 -23.98 18.28
N LYS A 4 -49.41 -23.12 17.67
CA LYS A 4 -49.27 -22.78 16.21
C LYS A 4 -49.92 -21.48 15.65
N SER A 5 -49.14 -20.40 15.72
CA SER A 5 -48.45 -19.67 14.61
C SER A 5 -49.14 -19.33 13.26
N LEU A 6 -49.21 -18.01 13.02
CA LEU A 6 -48.88 -17.16 11.83
C LEU A 6 -49.47 -17.46 10.44
N LYS A 7 -50.01 -16.40 9.81
CA LYS A 7 -49.63 -15.87 8.47
C LYS A 7 -50.36 -14.57 8.13
N ASP A 8 -49.70 -13.43 8.32
CA ASP A 8 -50.05 -12.16 7.68
C ASP A 8 -49.44 -12.12 6.27
N GLY A 9 -50.32 -12.07 5.26
CA GLY A 9 -49.94 -11.97 3.85
C GLY A 9 -50.12 -10.57 3.31
N LEU A 10 -49.04 -9.78 3.26
CA LEU A 10 -48.96 -8.51 2.54
C LEU A 10 -48.48 -8.78 1.10
N ARG A 11 -49.35 -8.51 0.11
CA ARG A 11 -48.98 -8.45 -1.32
C ARG A 11 -48.56 -7.02 -1.68
N PRO A 12 -47.40 -6.80 -2.31
CA PRO A 12 -47.08 -5.53 -2.96
C PRO A 12 -47.49 -5.51 -4.44
N GLN A 13 -47.54 -4.28 -4.94
CA GLN A 13 -48.21 -3.78 -6.13
C GLN A 13 -47.59 -4.22 -7.47
N SER A 14 -48.44 -4.23 -8.49
CA SER A 14 -48.13 -4.31 -9.91
C SER A 14 -47.45 -3.03 -10.42
N SER A 15 -46.42 -3.17 -11.27
CA SER A 15 -46.09 -2.20 -12.33
C SER A 15 -45.32 -2.90 -13.47
N PRO A 16 -45.49 -2.46 -14.73
CA PRO A 16 -45.05 -3.19 -15.91
C PRO A 16 -43.58 -2.92 -16.29
N ARG A 17 -42.95 -3.90 -16.93
CA ARG A 17 -41.62 -3.79 -17.57
C ARG A 17 -41.68 -2.83 -18.76
N PRO A 18 -40.72 -1.91 -18.92
CA PRO A 18 -40.38 -1.34 -20.23
C PRO A 18 -39.24 -2.15 -20.88
N ASP A 19 -39.45 -2.56 -22.12
CA ASP A 19 -38.43 -3.15 -22.99
C ASP A 19 -37.31 -2.15 -23.31
N PRO A 20 -36.06 -2.58 -23.53
CA PRO A 20 -35.01 -1.69 -24.00
C PRO A 20 -35.20 -1.39 -25.50
N VAL A 21 -35.64 -0.17 -25.81
CA VAL A 21 -35.64 0.39 -27.16
C VAL A 21 -34.21 0.62 -27.61
N VAL A 22 -33.82 -0.06 -28.69
CA VAL A 22 -32.68 0.30 -29.54
C VAL A 22 -33.00 1.63 -30.22
N GLY A 23 -32.18 2.64 -29.96
CA GLY A 23 -32.27 3.97 -30.58
C GLY A 23 -30.88 4.57 -30.67
N ASP A 24 -30.27 4.36 -31.82
CA ASP A 24 -29.01 4.97 -32.27
C ASP A 24 -29.23 6.43 -32.71
N TRP A 25 -28.13 7.17 -32.73
CA TRP A 25 -27.90 8.50 -33.30
C TRP A 25 -28.23 9.74 -32.46
N GLY A 26 -27.15 10.35 -31.96
CA GLY A 26 -26.91 11.74 -32.35
C GLY A 26 -26.43 12.67 -31.25
N ARG A 27 -25.10 12.81 -31.15
CA ARG A 27 -24.33 14.08 -31.16
C ARG A 27 -23.07 13.93 -30.31
N VAL A 28 -22.05 13.37 -30.96
CA VAL A 28 -20.65 13.46 -30.50
C VAL A 28 -20.26 14.93 -30.51
N LYS A 29 -20.09 15.52 -29.32
CA LYS A 29 -19.34 16.76 -29.15
C LYS A 29 -17.91 16.36 -28.82
N SER A 30 -17.09 16.18 -29.86
CA SER A 30 -15.65 15.96 -29.71
C SER A 30 -14.99 17.25 -29.28
N GLU A 31 -14.69 17.40 -27.98
CA GLU A 31 -13.69 18.35 -27.52
C GLU A 31 -12.82 17.73 -26.42
N ARG A 32 -11.53 17.63 -26.77
CA ARG A 32 -10.32 17.52 -25.93
C ARG A 32 -10.22 16.40 -24.89
N GLY A 33 -9.25 15.53 -25.15
CA GLY A 33 -8.58 14.73 -24.14
C GLY A 33 -9.01 13.28 -24.18
N ARG A 34 -8.29 12.47 -24.97
CA ARG A 34 -8.22 11.03 -24.76
C ARG A 34 -7.73 10.78 -23.33
N LEU A 35 -8.65 10.66 -22.38
CA LEU A 35 -8.40 9.91 -21.15
C LEU A 35 -9.02 8.54 -21.37
N SER A 36 -8.20 7.65 -21.92
CA SER A 36 -8.48 6.23 -21.93
C SER A 36 -8.59 5.77 -20.48
N LEU A 37 -9.81 5.74 -19.95
CA LEU A 37 -10.14 4.97 -18.76
C LEU A 37 -10.12 3.49 -19.16
N ALA A 38 -8.91 2.94 -19.27
CA ALA A 38 -8.75 1.50 -19.31
C ALA A 38 -9.21 0.96 -17.93
N PRO A 39 -10.06 -0.08 -17.89
CA PRO A 39 -10.41 -0.74 -16.65
C PRO A 39 -9.13 -1.27 -16.00
N LEU A 40 -8.76 -0.75 -14.82
CA LEU A 40 -7.64 -1.23 -14.00
C LEU A 40 -8.00 -2.61 -13.41
N GLY A 41 -7.96 -3.63 -14.26
CA GLY A 41 -7.78 -5.02 -13.85
C GLY A 41 -6.32 -5.42 -14.01
N SER A 42 -5.73 -5.99 -12.95
CA SER A 42 -4.58 -6.94 -12.91
C SER A 42 -3.63 -6.93 -14.13
N GLU A 43 -2.34 -6.58 -14.10
CA GLU A 43 -1.26 -7.25 -13.34
C GLU A 43 0.09 -6.48 -13.35
N GLY A 44 0.13 -5.21 -13.76
CA GLY A 44 1.41 -4.46 -13.87
C GLY A 44 1.67 -3.50 -12.70
N GLY A 45 2.80 -3.66 -12.00
CA GLY A 45 3.36 -2.58 -11.19
C GLY A 45 3.80 -1.41 -12.07
N MET A 46 3.60 -0.17 -11.61
CA MET A 46 4.04 1.02 -12.34
C MET A 46 5.44 1.42 -11.89
N SER A 47 6.36 1.63 -12.84
CA SER A 47 7.70 2.20 -12.61
C SER A 47 7.81 3.60 -13.21
N GLY A 48 8.71 4.44 -12.69
CA GLY A 48 8.92 5.81 -13.17
C GLY A 48 8.04 6.85 -12.51
N SER A 49 6.76 6.96 -12.90
CA SER A 49 5.82 7.91 -12.29
C SER A 49 4.39 7.40 -12.26
N VAL A 50 3.63 7.74 -11.22
CA VAL A 50 2.20 7.41 -11.12
C VAL A 50 1.37 8.65 -10.82
N VAL A 51 0.21 8.74 -11.47
CA VAL A 51 -0.79 9.78 -11.23
C VAL A 51 -1.71 9.32 -10.10
N MET A 52 -1.70 10.05 -8.99
CA MET A 52 -2.56 9.82 -7.84
C MET A 52 -4.02 10.20 -8.15
N PRO A 53 -5.01 9.68 -7.41
CA PRO A 53 -6.41 10.11 -7.57
C PRO A 53 -6.65 11.60 -7.37
N SER A 54 -5.75 12.29 -6.65
CA SER A 54 -5.73 13.74 -6.49
C SER A 54 -5.29 14.50 -7.76
N GLY A 55 -4.82 13.81 -8.80
CA GLY A 55 -4.20 14.39 -10.00
C GLY A 55 -2.70 14.68 -9.85
N GLU A 56 -2.12 14.47 -8.67
CA GLU A 56 -0.68 14.65 -8.42
C GLU A 56 0.14 13.56 -9.10
N VAL A 57 1.28 13.92 -9.70
CA VAL A 57 2.22 12.95 -10.28
C VAL A 57 3.34 12.72 -9.27
N ILE A 58 3.48 11.48 -8.81
CA ILE A 58 4.58 11.09 -7.93
C ILE A 58 5.62 10.30 -8.73
N LYS A 59 6.91 10.58 -8.46
CA LYS A 59 8.01 9.78 -9.00
C LYS A 59 8.17 8.51 -8.17
N VAL A 60 8.21 7.37 -8.85
CA VAL A 60 8.50 6.08 -8.23
C VAL A 60 10.02 5.99 -8.03
N PRO A 61 10.52 5.71 -6.81
CA PRO A 61 11.94 5.52 -6.59
C PRO A 61 12.48 4.31 -7.36
N ASP A 62 13.75 4.36 -7.76
CA ASP A 62 14.40 3.25 -8.45
C ASP A 62 14.39 1.99 -7.57
N GLY A 63 14.21 0.82 -8.19
CA GLY A 63 14.07 -0.45 -7.46
C GLY A 63 12.69 -0.70 -6.85
N PHE A 64 11.73 0.20 -7.09
CA PHE A 64 10.34 0.00 -6.70
C PHE A 64 9.39 -0.07 -7.89
N GLU A 65 8.33 -0.85 -7.68
CA GLU A 65 7.09 -0.79 -8.42
C GLU A 65 6.01 -0.21 -7.52
N VAL A 66 5.11 0.59 -8.08
CA VAL A 66 3.97 1.15 -7.35
C VAL A 66 2.66 0.66 -7.92
N ARG A 67 1.73 0.35 -7.03
CA ARG A 67 0.32 0.13 -7.34
C ARG A 67 -0.52 1.06 -6.46
N LEU A 68 -1.74 1.36 -6.89
CA LEU A 68 -2.71 2.02 -6.02
C LEU A 68 -3.57 0.96 -5.34
N ASP A 69 -3.74 1.07 -4.02
CA ASP A 69 -4.70 0.24 -3.30
C ASP A 69 -6.15 0.71 -3.56
N ARG A 70 -7.12 -0.02 -3.01
CA ARG A 70 -8.56 0.30 -3.19
C ARG A 70 -8.99 1.67 -2.66
N TRP A 71 -8.16 2.30 -1.83
CA TRP A 71 -8.39 3.63 -1.27
C TRP A 71 -7.55 4.72 -1.97
N GLY A 72 -6.82 4.35 -3.04
CA GLY A 72 -5.98 5.27 -3.79
C GLY A 72 -4.63 5.56 -3.15
N ASN A 73 -4.19 4.76 -2.17
CA ASN A 73 -2.87 4.94 -1.57
C ASN A 73 -1.79 4.21 -2.37
N ALA A 74 -0.59 4.79 -2.41
CA ALA A 74 0.56 4.16 -3.05
C ALA A 74 1.04 2.93 -2.26
N LEU A 75 1.02 1.78 -2.91
CA LEU A 75 1.52 0.50 -2.45
C LEU A 75 2.83 0.20 -3.18
N TYR A 76 3.94 0.28 -2.47
CA TYR A 76 5.28 0.09 -3.00
C TYR A 76 5.71 -1.37 -2.87
N ARG A 77 6.16 -1.97 -3.97
CA ARG A 77 6.78 -3.30 -4.04
C ARG A 77 8.23 -3.15 -4.44
N VAL A 78 9.12 -3.83 -3.75
CA VAL A 78 10.55 -3.89 -4.10
C VAL A 78 10.73 -4.92 -5.23
N SER A 79 11.43 -4.54 -6.29
CA SER A 79 11.51 -5.34 -7.53
C SER A 79 12.60 -6.43 -7.53
N GLY A 80 13.50 -6.46 -6.53
CA GLY A 80 14.59 -7.44 -6.49
C GLY A 80 15.29 -7.55 -5.14
N LYS A 81 16.02 -8.67 -4.94
CA LYS A 81 16.70 -8.98 -3.67
C LYS A 81 17.76 -7.94 -3.30
N ASP A 82 18.58 -7.54 -4.26
CA ASP A 82 19.68 -6.57 -4.02
C ASP A 82 19.10 -5.22 -3.56
N THR A 83 18.00 -4.79 -4.18
CA THR A 83 17.27 -3.60 -3.76
C THR A 83 16.74 -3.71 -2.33
N VAL A 84 16.30 -4.89 -1.87
CA VAL A 84 15.87 -5.05 -0.46
C VAL A 84 17.06 -4.83 0.48
N VAL A 85 18.24 -5.32 0.12
CA VAL A 85 19.45 -5.16 0.95
C VAL A 85 19.83 -3.68 1.03
N GLU A 86 19.85 -2.97 -0.11
CA GLU A 86 20.08 -1.52 -0.14
C GLU A 86 19.05 -0.76 0.69
N LEU A 87 17.78 -1.17 0.61
CA LEU A 87 16.69 -0.56 1.36
C LEU A 87 16.81 -0.81 2.86
N VAL A 88 17.26 -1.99 3.27
CA VAL A 88 17.57 -2.28 4.68
C VAL A 88 18.74 -1.43 5.15
N ALA A 89 19.81 -1.31 4.36
CA ALA A 89 20.94 -0.46 4.68
C ALA A 89 20.51 1.01 4.85
N GLU A 90 19.75 1.55 3.91
CA GLU A 90 19.18 2.90 3.96
C GLU A 90 18.26 3.08 5.18
N LEU A 91 17.43 2.08 5.49
CA LEU A 91 16.56 2.11 6.67
C LEU A 91 17.38 2.20 7.96
N LEU A 92 18.39 1.34 8.13
CA LEU A 92 19.27 1.36 9.30
C LEU A 92 20.05 2.67 9.39
N TYR A 93 20.56 3.18 8.27
CA TYR A 93 21.23 4.48 8.20
C TYR A 93 20.29 5.62 8.66
N ARG A 94 19.05 5.66 8.15
CA ARG A 94 18.10 6.69 8.57
C ARG A 94 17.72 6.55 10.04
N VAL A 95 17.59 5.34 10.56
CA VAL A 95 17.35 5.10 11.99
C VAL A 95 18.54 5.61 12.81
N SER A 96 19.77 5.32 12.40
CA SER A 96 20.99 5.72 13.12
C SER A 96 21.14 7.24 13.22
N ARG A 97 20.69 7.99 12.21
CA ARG A 97 20.75 9.46 12.20
C ARG A 97 19.53 10.13 12.82
N SER A 98 18.34 9.55 12.67
CA SER A 98 17.08 10.21 13.06
C SER A 98 16.63 9.86 14.48
N TYR A 99 17.05 8.70 14.99
CA TYR A 99 16.55 8.19 16.26
C TYR A 99 17.48 8.57 17.43
N ARG A 100 16.90 9.15 18.49
CA ARG A 100 17.63 9.63 19.68
C ARG A 100 17.61 8.66 20.86
N GLY A 101 16.81 7.60 20.79
CA GLY A 101 16.67 6.62 21.88
C GLY A 101 17.49 5.36 21.65
N SER A 102 17.52 4.47 22.65
CA SER A 102 18.25 3.20 22.58
C SER A 102 17.53 2.11 21.77
N VAL A 103 16.21 2.21 21.61
CA VAL A 103 15.41 1.18 20.92
C VAL A 103 14.40 1.84 20.00
N ALA A 104 14.44 1.53 18.71
CA ALA A 104 13.50 1.99 17.70
C ALA A 104 12.52 0.88 17.29
N TYR A 105 11.23 1.19 17.29
CA TYR A 105 10.19 0.26 16.83
C TYR A 105 9.75 0.65 15.42
N LEU A 106 9.89 -0.25 14.45
CA LEU A 106 9.52 0.00 13.06
C LEU A 106 8.37 -0.92 12.63
N ASP A 107 7.18 -0.34 12.49
CA ASP A 107 6.07 -0.95 11.75
C ASP A 107 6.13 -0.58 10.26
N ASN A 108 5.23 -1.14 9.44
CA ASN A 108 5.17 -0.84 8.00
C ASN A 108 5.07 0.66 7.69
N ARG A 109 4.36 1.42 8.53
CA ARG A 109 4.15 2.86 8.32
C ARG A 109 5.42 3.64 8.64
N ARG A 110 6.13 3.29 9.70
CA ARG A 110 7.41 3.89 10.09
C ARG A 110 8.51 3.53 9.12
N MET A 111 8.57 2.29 8.64
CA MET A 111 9.50 1.91 7.56
C MET A 111 9.25 2.76 6.31
N ALA A 112 8.00 2.86 5.84
CA ALA A 112 7.66 3.69 4.70
C ALA A 112 7.95 5.19 4.92
N ALA A 113 7.74 5.70 6.14
CA ALA A 113 8.06 7.08 6.49
C ALA A 113 9.56 7.34 6.42
N LEU A 114 10.35 6.47 7.04
CA LEU A 114 11.81 6.57 7.03
C LEU A 114 12.34 6.53 5.61
N LEU A 115 11.83 5.63 4.76
CA LEU A 115 12.23 5.53 3.35
C LEU A 115 11.70 6.65 2.45
N GLY A 116 10.98 7.64 3.00
CA GLY A 116 10.41 8.75 2.22
C GLY A 116 9.26 8.34 1.30
N LEU A 117 8.72 7.13 1.46
CA LEU A 117 7.64 6.59 0.63
C LEU A 117 6.26 7.17 1.00
N ARG A 118 6.15 7.85 2.14
CA ARG A 118 4.93 8.55 2.55
C ARG A 118 4.75 9.86 1.79
N ASN A 119 4.53 9.78 0.47
CA ASN A 119 4.01 10.92 -0.27
C ASN A 119 2.63 11.32 0.31
N ARG A 120 2.57 12.52 0.90
CA ARG A 120 1.44 13.06 1.69
C ARG A 120 0.72 12.05 2.58
N GLY A 121 1.48 11.15 3.21
CA GLY A 121 1.03 10.43 4.41
C GLY A 121 0.52 9.00 4.23
N ASN A 122 0.22 8.51 3.03
CA ASN A 122 -0.45 7.18 2.90
C ASN A 122 0.31 6.11 2.11
N GLY A 123 1.47 6.45 1.54
CA GLY A 123 2.33 5.45 0.91
C GLY A 123 2.83 4.40 1.90
N HIS A 124 2.79 3.12 1.52
CA HIS A 124 3.29 2.01 2.34
C HIS A 124 3.90 0.88 1.50
N LEU A 125 4.80 0.12 2.11
CA LEU A 125 5.33 -1.11 1.53
C LEU A 125 4.25 -2.19 1.50
N ASP A 126 4.23 -2.98 0.43
CA ASP A 126 3.37 -4.15 0.35
C ASP A 126 3.77 -5.23 1.37
N VAL A 127 2.85 -6.17 1.61
CA VAL A 127 3.03 -7.21 2.63
C VAL A 127 4.26 -8.08 2.31
N TYR A 128 4.50 -8.34 1.03
CA TYR A 128 5.63 -9.13 0.57
C TYR A 128 6.97 -8.43 0.85
N SER A 129 7.12 -7.19 0.36
CA SER A 129 8.35 -6.42 0.53
C SER A 129 8.63 -6.12 2.00
N SER A 130 7.61 -5.75 2.77
CA SER A 130 7.77 -5.52 4.21
C SER A 130 8.21 -6.79 4.96
N SER A 131 7.79 -7.97 4.50
CA SER A 131 8.21 -9.25 5.11
C SER A 131 9.65 -9.60 4.75
N TRP A 132 10.10 -9.28 3.52
CA TRP A 132 11.51 -9.41 3.14
C TRP A 132 12.41 -8.49 3.96
N VAL A 133 12.03 -7.23 4.12
CA VAL A 133 12.76 -6.27 4.97
C VAL A 133 12.88 -6.78 6.40
N ARG A 134 11.77 -7.23 6.99
CA ARG A 134 11.79 -7.82 8.34
C ARG A 134 12.65 -9.08 8.41
N GLY A 135 12.55 -9.97 7.43
CA GLY A 135 13.36 -11.20 7.38
C GLY A 135 14.87 -10.92 7.36
N ILE A 136 15.31 -9.93 6.59
CA ILE A 136 16.72 -9.51 6.60
C ILE A 136 17.09 -8.90 7.96
N LEU A 137 16.28 -7.98 8.50
CA LEU A 137 16.54 -7.39 9.82
C LEU A 137 16.61 -8.45 10.93
N THR A 138 15.73 -9.44 10.92
CA THR A 138 15.79 -10.58 11.85
C THR A 138 17.07 -11.39 11.68
N SER A 139 17.54 -11.58 10.45
CA SER A 139 18.81 -12.26 10.16
C SER A 139 20.03 -11.46 10.66
N LEU A 140 19.91 -10.12 10.74
CA LEU A 140 20.90 -9.24 11.37
C LEU A 140 20.79 -9.21 12.91
N GLY A 141 19.89 -10.02 13.47
CA GLY A 141 19.70 -10.20 14.90
C GLY A 141 18.74 -9.21 15.55
N PHE A 142 17.95 -8.44 14.79
CA PHE A 142 16.86 -7.62 15.32
C PHE A 142 15.63 -8.48 15.63
N GLU A 143 14.77 -8.02 16.54
CA GLU A 143 13.63 -8.80 17.03
C GLU A 143 12.33 -8.41 16.31
N GLU A 144 11.58 -9.38 15.80
CA GLU A 144 10.22 -9.16 15.30
C GLU A 144 9.22 -9.39 16.44
N VAL A 145 8.32 -8.44 16.65
CA VAL A 145 7.28 -8.49 17.68
C VAL A 145 5.90 -8.27 17.08
N GLU A 146 4.89 -8.92 17.67
CA GLU A 146 3.49 -8.63 17.37
C GLU A 146 3.03 -7.39 18.14
N VAL A 147 2.34 -6.50 17.44
CA VAL A 147 1.72 -5.28 17.97
C VAL A 147 0.24 -5.26 17.57
N SER A 148 -0.55 -4.40 18.22
CA SER A 148 -2.00 -4.32 18.01
C SER A 148 -2.43 -4.06 16.55
N ARG A 149 -1.53 -3.60 15.69
CA ARG A 149 -1.77 -3.29 14.28
C ARG A 149 -0.92 -4.11 13.30
N GLY A 150 -0.37 -5.24 13.73
CA GLY A 150 0.40 -6.17 12.89
C GLY A 150 1.77 -6.50 13.49
N LYS A 151 2.80 -6.55 12.65
CA LYS A 151 4.18 -6.85 13.06
C LYS A 151 5.06 -5.61 13.05
N ALA A 152 5.95 -5.51 14.02
CA ALA A 152 6.99 -4.49 14.08
C ALA A 152 8.35 -5.15 14.29
N ILE A 153 9.41 -4.51 13.80
CA ILE A 153 10.79 -4.89 14.11
C ILE A 153 11.36 -3.92 15.14
N VAL A 154 12.07 -4.46 16.12
CA VAL A 154 12.72 -3.74 17.21
C VAL A 154 14.20 -3.63 16.91
N ILE A 155 14.66 -2.40 16.69
CA ILE A 155 16.06 -2.07 16.46
C ILE A 155 16.64 -1.58 17.78
N ASP A 156 17.45 -2.43 18.43
CA ASP A 156 18.31 -2.00 19.53
C ASP A 156 19.55 -1.31 18.97
N MET A 157 19.69 -0.03 19.29
CA MET A 157 20.76 0.86 18.84
C MET A 157 22.13 0.52 19.45
N ASN A 158 22.18 -0.39 20.42
CA ASN A 158 23.40 -0.88 21.05
C ASN A 158 23.95 -2.17 20.41
N LYS A 159 23.24 -2.76 19.45
CA LYS A 159 23.76 -3.92 18.71
C LYS A 159 25.00 -3.52 17.90
N PRO A 160 26.04 -4.39 17.80
CA PRO A 160 27.29 -4.07 17.11
C PRO A 160 27.11 -3.52 15.69
N ILE A 161 26.18 -4.10 14.92
CA ILE A 161 25.85 -3.65 13.56
C ILE A 161 25.43 -2.17 13.50
N MET A 162 24.80 -1.64 14.55
CA MET A 162 24.39 -0.24 14.59
C MET A 162 25.57 0.71 14.86
N SER A 163 26.68 0.22 15.40
CA SER A 163 27.92 0.99 15.50
C SER A 163 28.54 1.15 14.11
N GLU A 164 28.63 0.06 13.35
CA GLU A 164 29.14 0.07 11.97
C GLU A 164 28.33 1.03 11.09
N VAL A 165 27.00 0.98 11.17
CA VAL A 165 26.09 1.86 10.41
C VAL A 165 26.23 3.34 10.79
N LYS A 166 26.67 3.67 12.02
CA LYS A 166 26.90 5.06 12.44
C LYS A 166 28.22 5.63 11.91
N GLU A 167 29.17 4.76 11.58
CA GLU A 167 30.49 5.12 11.07
C GLU A 167 30.51 5.30 9.54
N CYS A 168 29.43 4.93 8.84
CA CYS A 168 29.17 5.27 7.45
C CYS A 168 28.60 6.68 7.28
#